data_AF-A0A8B6BJZ7-F1
#
_entry.id   AF-A0A8B6BJZ7-F1
#
_cell.length_a   1.000
_cell.length_b   1.000
_cell.length_c   1.000
_cell.angle_alpha   90.00
_cell.angle_beta   90.00
_cell.angle_gamma   90.00
#
_symmetry.space_group_name_H-M   'P 1'
#
loop_
_entity.id
_entity.type
_entity.pdbx_description
1 polymer ?
#
loop_
_entity_poly.entity_id
_entity_poly.type
_entity_poly.pdbx_seq_one_letter_code
_entity_poly.pdbx_strand_id
1 'polypeptide(L)'
;MVDRGTVVDVDNELEAFDVQSIKFLVKNFIHHVQLKKCLSLLDVFTALEVVKHITENNWKEFLSECLFMIGKRNIIHILGLNSSEIEERIQRKEGFLIPFRTALYNIAEDLDSTEIEKLKQEAINMVPNIIPALRKVTSMYDFLDILEKRLLISHHSSDIFLVMLERINRSDLGIFIKDFSGGFYHMTRPYSGMCVIINNKTFSKESKLLPRRGTEFDEERLSQTFTKLKFKTCIYRDLSAEEIVEKITELAEVDHSKYGACVVCILSHGYETAVFGSYGHSVGINHLTSLLSPRNCQSLTGKPKLLFIQACRGIRDQTIQNNNKGQI
;
A
#
# COMPACT_ATOMS: atom_id res chain seq x y z
N MET A 1 -4.40 2.22 -34.50
CA MET A 1 -4.81 1.11 -33.59
C MET A 1 -3.71 0.05 -33.54
N VAL A 2 -3.68 -0.79 -32.50
CA VAL A 2 -2.73 -1.92 -32.43
C VAL A 2 -3.03 -2.92 -33.57
N ASP A 3 -2.00 -3.32 -34.33
CA ASP A 3 -2.17 -4.31 -35.39
C ASP A 3 -2.28 -5.72 -34.81
N ARG A 4 -3.49 -6.28 -34.88
CA ARG A 4 -3.80 -7.62 -34.37
C ARG A 4 -3.11 -8.72 -35.17
N GLY A 5 -2.87 -8.52 -36.47
CA GLY A 5 -2.17 -9.51 -37.31
C GLY A 5 -0.74 -9.74 -36.84
N THR A 6 0.04 -8.66 -36.74
CA THR A 6 1.41 -8.73 -36.22
C THR A 6 1.47 -9.30 -34.79
N VAL A 7 0.53 -8.96 -33.89
CA VAL A 7 0.53 -9.52 -32.53
C VAL A 7 0.29 -11.04 -32.56
N VAL A 8 -0.59 -11.54 -33.44
CA VAL A 8 -0.81 -12.99 -33.63
C VAL A 8 0.43 -13.67 -34.20
N ASP A 9 1.12 -13.05 -35.17
CA ASP A 9 2.36 -13.60 -35.72
C ASP A 9 3.43 -13.76 -34.64
N VAL A 10 3.54 -12.80 -33.71
CA VAL A 10 4.42 -12.92 -32.53
C VAL A 10 3.90 -13.99 -31.56
N ASP A 11 2.60 -14.04 -31.27
CA ASP A 11 1.97 -15.01 -30.35
C ASP A 11 2.23 -16.47 -30.81
N ASN A 12 2.25 -16.72 -32.11
CA ASN A 12 2.53 -18.03 -32.69
C ASN A 12 3.97 -18.52 -32.44
N GLU A 13 4.90 -17.62 -32.16
CA GLU A 13 6.31 -17.93 -31.83
C GLU A 13 6.56 -18.05 -30.31
N LEU A 14 5.53 -17.84 -29.49
CA LEU A 14 5.60 -17.90 -28.04
C LEU A 14 4.98 -19.19 -27.50
N GLU A 15 5.60 -19.75 -26.47
CA GLU A 15 5.02 -20.86 -25.71
C GLU A 15 4.13 -20.33 -24.57
N ALA A 16 3.34 -21.23 -23.98
CA ALA A 16 2.44 -20.87 -22.89
C ALA A 16 3.17 -20.24 -21.68
N PHE A 17 4.42 -20.67 -21.42
CA PHE A 17 5.23 -20.10 -20.34
C PHE A 17 5.67 -18.67 -20.65
N ASP A 18 6.03 -18.37 -21.90
CA ASP A 18 6.40 -17.02 -22.35
C ASP A 18 5.26 -16.02 -22.13
N VAL A 19 4.03 -16.44 -22.45
CA VAL A 19 2.82 -15.64 -22.19
C VAL A 19 2.62 -15.41 -20.69
N GLN A 20 2.93 -16.39 -19.82
CA GLN A 20 2.88 -16.15 -18.37
C GLN A 20 3.95 -15.15 -17.91
N SER A 21 5.16 -15.22 -18.45
CA SER A 21 6.23 -14.27 -18.15
C SER A 21 5.84 -12.84 -18.56
N ILE A 22 5.25 -12.67 -19.74
CA ILE A 22 4.72 -11.36 -20.18
C ILE A 22 3.59 -10.90 -19.26
N LYS A 23 2.65 -11.78 -18.90
CA LYS A 23 1.59 -11.44 -17.92
C LYS A 23 2.18 -10.98 -16.59
N PHE A 24 3.25 -11.61 -16.12
CA PHE A 24 3.94 -11.18 -14.89
C PHE A 24 4.54 -9.77 -15.04
N LEU A 25 5.23 -9.48 -16.15
CA LEU A 25 5.85 -8.18 -16.42
C LEU A 25 4.81 -7.04 -16.48
N VAL A 26 3.64 -7.28 -17.09
CA VAL A 26 2.60 -6.24 -17.29
C VAL A 26 1.56 -6.16 -16.17
N LYS A 27 1.74 -6.92 -15.08
CA LYS A 27 0.76 -7.07 -14.00
C LYS A 27 0.30 -5.77 -13.36
N ASN A 28 1.13 -4.73 -13.36
CA ASN A 28 0.78 -3.42 -12.78
C ASN A 28 -0.15 -2.57 -13.67
N PHE A 29 -0.29 -2.91 -14.96
CA PHE A 29 -1.05 -2.12 -15.91
C PHE A 29 -2.47 -2.65 -16.12
N ILE A 30 -2.70 -3.95 -15.88
CA ILE A 30 -3.98 -4.63 -16.12
C ILE A 30 -4.55 -5.12 -14.80
N HIS A 31 -5.85 -4.87 -14.59
CA HIS A 31 -6.54 -5.37 -13.40
C HIS A 31 -6.48 -6.91 -13.31
N HIS A 32 -6.18 -7.43 -12.12
CA HIS A 32 -5.87 -8.85 -11.91
C HIS A 32 -6.94 -9.83 -12.41
N VAL A 33 -8.23 -9.47 -12.33
CA VAL A 33 -9.33 -10.32 -12.83
C VAL A 33 -9.30 -10.45 -14.36
N GLN A 34 -8.94 -9.37 -15.06
CA GLN A 34 -8.85 -9.36 -16.51
C GLN A 34 -7.61 -10.12 -16.96
N LEU A 35 -6.45 -9.83 -16.36
CA LEU A 35 -5.19 -10.50 -16.69
C LEU A 35 -5.25 -12.02 -16.50
N LYS A 36 -5.98 -12.51 -15.49
CA LYS A 36 -6.20 -13.94 -15.27
C LYS A 36 -6.98 -14.63 -16.40
N LYS A 37 -7.82 -13.90 -17.13
CA LYS A 37 -8.60 -14.43 -18.25
C LYS A 37 -7.82 -14.46 -19.55
N CYS A 38 -6.70 -13.73 -19.65
CA CYS A 38 -5.85 -13.72 -20.83
C CYS A 38 -5.16 -15.09 -20.98
N LEU A 39 -5.40 -15.74 -22.12
CA LEU A 39 -4.85 -17.03 -22.50
C LEU A 39 -3.73 -16.90 -23.54
N SER A 40 -3.69 -15.80 -24.29
CA SER A 40 -2.70 -15.53 -25.34
C SER A 40 -2.09 -14.13 -25.25
N LEU A 41 -1.04 -13.85 -26.02
CA LEU A 41 -0.45 -12.51 -26.13
C LEU A 41 -1.49 -11.51 -26.66
N LEU A 42 -2.30 -11.92 -27.63
CA LEU A 42 -3.37 -11.10 -28.18
C LEU A 42 -4.37 -10.63 -27.12
N ASP A 43 -4.75 -11.51 -26.19
CA ASP A 43 -5.64 -11.16 -25.07
C ASP A 43 -5.00 -10.11 -24.17
N VAL A 44 -3.70 -10.26 -23.86
CA VAL A 44 -2.94 -9.32 -23.02
C VAL A 44 -2.87 -7.96 -23.69
N PHE A 45 -2.52 -7.90 -24.97
CA PHE A 45 -2.38 -6.63 -25.70
C PHE A 45 -3.73 -5.96 -25.96
N THR A 46 -4.78 -6.74 -26.17
CA THR A 46 -6.15 -6.20 -26.22
C THR A 46 -6.51 -5.57 -24.88
N ALA A 47 -6.19 -6.22 -23.75
CA ALA A 47 -6.43 -5.66 -22.42
C ALA A 47 -5.61 -4.39 -22.16
N LEU A 48 -4.35 -4.33 -22.58
CA LEU A 48 -3.49 -3.14 -22.47
C LEU A 48 -4.01 -1.95 -23.30
N GLU A 49 -4.54 -2.19 -24.49
CA GLU A 49 -5.13 -1.15 -25.34
C GLU A 49 -6.44 -0.63 -24.75
N VAL A 50 -7.28 -1.52 -24.20
CA VAL A 50 -8.53 -1.14 -23.52
C VAL A 50 -8.29 -0.21 -22.34
N VAL A 51 -7.23 -0.45 -21.55
CA VAL A 51 -6.82 0.45 -20.45
C VAL A 51 -6.00 1.66 -20.93
N LYS A 52 -5.80 1.81 -22.24
CA LYS A 52 -5.03 2.88 -22.90
C LYS A 52 -3.57 2.97 -22.43
N HIS A 53 -3.00 1.88 -21.95
CA HIS A 53 -1.58 1.84 -21.61
C HIS A 53 -0.71 1.77 -22.86
N ILE A 54 -1.19 1.04 -23.88
CA ILE A 54 -0.63 1.05 -25.21
C ILE A 54 -1.59 1.72 -26.20
N THR A 55 -1.00 2.29 -27.23
CA THR A 55 -1.64 3.01 -28.33
C THR A 55 -0.94 2.62 -29.63
N GLU A 56 -1.42 3.13 -30.75
CA GLU A 56 -0.80 2.88 -32.06
C GLU A 56 0.66 3.36 -32.17
N ASN A 57 1.07 4.30 -31.32
CA ASN A 57 2.39 4.95 -31.39
C ASN A 57 3.45 4.29 -30.50
N ASN A 58 3.10 3.36 -29.62
CA ASN A 58 4.05 2.79 -28.65
C ASN A 58 3.94 1.28 -28.43
N TRP A 59 2.93 0.61 -29.01
CA TRP A 59 2.69 -0.81 -28.70
C TRP A 59 3.81 -1.73 -29.20
N LYS A 60 4.46 -1.38 -30.31
CA LYS A 60 5.58 -2.17 -30.87
C LYS A 60 6.79 -2.08 -29.96
N GLU A 61 7.13 -0.87 -29.54
CA GLU A 61 8.24 -0.59 -28.64
C GLU A 61 8.02 -1.25 -27.29
N PHE A 62 6.78 -1.21 -26.77
CA PHE A 62 6.37 -1.88 -25.55
C PHE A 62 6.50 -3.41 -25.67
N LEU A 63 5.93 -4.02 -26.73
CA LEU A 63 6.03 -5.46 -26.97
C LEU A 63 7.47 -5.92 -27.14
N SER A 64 8.25 -5.14 -27.88
CA SER A 64 9.66 -5.45 -28.13
C SER A 64 10.49 -5.48 -26.84
N GLU A 65 10.15 -4.64 -25.86
CA GLU A 65 10.77 -4.65 -24.54
C GLU A 65 10.36 -5.89 -23.72
N CYS A 66 9.07 -6.27 -23.75
CA CYS A 66 8.62 -7.52 -23.16
C CYS A 66 9.38 -8.73 -23.74
N LEU A 67 9.48 -8.82 -25.07
CA LEU A 67 10.19 -9.89 -25.78
C LEU A 67 11.69 -9.90 -25.46
N PHE A 68 12.30 -8.72 -25.38
CA PHE A 68 13.69 -8.58 -25.00
C PHE A 68 13.93 -9.09 -23.57
N MET A 69 13.05 -8.73 -22.63
CA MET A 69 13.13 -9.16 -21.24
C MET A 69 12.98 -10.67 -21.09
N ILE A 70 12.05 -11.31 -21.79
CA ILE A 70 11.86 -12.77 -21.72
C ILE A 70 12.85 -13.57 -22.58
N GLY A 71 13.89 -12.93 -23.12
CA GLY A 71 14.93 -13.59 -23.92
C GLY A 71 14.55 -13.93 -25.36
N LYS A 72 13.33 -13.61 -25.82
CA LYS A 72 12.83 -13.85 -27.19
C LYS A 72 13.31 -12.78 -28.18
N ARG A 73 14.61 -12.49 -28.15
CA ARG A 73 15.24 -11.44 -28.98
C ARG A 73 15.21 -11.75 -30.47
N ASN A 74 15.17 -13.04 -30.83
CA ASN A 74 15.19 -13.50 -32.21
C ASN A 74 13.93 -13.14 -32.99
N ILE A 75 12.78 -12.92 -32.34
CA ILE A 75 11.50 -12.63 -33.00
C ILE A 75 11.12 -11.14 -33.01
N ILE A 76 11.95 -10.27 -32.40
CA ILE A 76 11.73 -8.81 -32.38
C ILE A 76 11.66 -8.22 -33.80
N HIS A 77 12.36 -8.84 -34.76
CA HIS A 77 12.35 -8.41 -36.16
C HIS A 77 10.95 -8.46 -36.80
N ILE A 78 10.01 -9.28 -36.28
CA ILE A 78 8.60 -9.32 -36.73
C ILE A 78 7.94 -7.94 -36.54
N LEU A 79 8.36 -7.17 -35.53
CA LEU A 79 7.84 -5.83 -35.25
C LEU A 79 8.45 -4.75 -36.15
N GLY A 80 9.49 -5.09 -36.91
CA GLY A 80 10.32 -4.15 -37.68
C GLY A 80 11.30 -3.35 -36.80
N LEU A 81 11.65 -3.87 -35.62
CA LEU A 81 12.54 -3.23 -34.65
C LEU A 81 13.85 -4.01 -34.48
N ASN A 82 14.88 -3.36 -33.96
CA ASN A 82 16.19 -3.97 -33.69
C ASN A 82 16.42 -4.15 -32.18
N SER A 83 16.84 -5.36 -31.78
CA SER A 83 17.20 -5.71 -30.40
C SER A 83 18.26 -4.80 -29.78
N SER A 84 19.20 -4.29 -30.59
CA SER A 84 20.28 -3.40 -30.13
C SER A 84 19.74 -2.03 -29.70
N GLU A 85 18.77 -1.48 -30.44
CA GLU A 85 18.13 -0.20 -30.12
C GLU A 85 17.31 -0.30 -28.82
N ILE A 86 16.67 -1.45 -28.60
CA ILE A 86 15.92 -1.73 -27.37
C ILE A 86 16.87 -1.81 -26.18
N GLU A 87 18.00 -2.51 -26.32
CA GLU A 87 19.00 -2.62 -25.27
C GLU A 87 19.56 -1.25 -24.86
N GLU A 88 19.91 -0.40 -25.84
CA GLU A 88 20.34 0.97 -25.59
C GLU A 88 19.28 1.79 -24.84
N ARG A 89 18.00 1.68 -25.23
CA ARG A 89 16.89 2.40 -24.57
C ARG A 89 16.73 1.97 -23.11
N ILE A 90 16.79 0.66 -22.84
CA ILE A 90 16.72 0.12 -21.47
C ILE A 90 17.90 0.63 -20.64
N GLN A 91 19.12 0.63 -21.20
CA GLN A 91 20.32 1.13 -20.51
C GLN A 91 20.23 2.63 -20.18
N ARG A 92 19.58 3.43 -21.04
CA ARG A 92 19.27 4.86 -20.78
C ARG A 92 18.16 5.09 -19.76
N LYS A 93 17.57 4.02 -19.19
CA LYS A 93 16.39 4.06 -18.30
C LYS A 93 15.15 4.67 -18.95
N GLU A 94 15.04 4.52 -20.27
CA GLU A 94 13.89 4.96 -21.07
C GLU A 94 12.97 3.78 -21.45
N GLY A 95 13.04 2.69 -20.67
CA GLY A 95 12.18 1.52 -20.84
C GLY A 95 10.74 1.80 -20.46
N PHE A 96 9.82 1.04 -21.06
CA PHE A 96 8.40 1.08 -20.76
C PHE A 96 8.00 0.22 -19.56
N LEU A 97 8.74 -0.85 -19.28
CA LEU A 97 8.45 -1.76 -18.17
C LEU A 97 8.88 -1.19 -16.83
N ILE A 98 8.16 -1.55 -15.77
CA ILE A 98 8.46 -1.09 -14.42
C ILE A 98 9.77 -1.74 -13.94
N PRO A 99 10.80 -0.98 -13.54
CA PRO A 99 12.08 -1.53 -13.11
C PRO A 99 11.99 -2.56 -11.97
N PHE A 100 11.09 -2.34 -11.02
CA PHE A 100 10.83 -3.32 -9.95
C PHE A 100 10.26 -4.65 -10.48
N ARG A 101 9.42 -4.61 -11.53
CA ARG A 101 8.87 -5.83 -12.14
C ARG A 101 9.91 -6.62 -12.89
N THR A 102 10.74 -5.95 -13.68
CA THR A 102 11.84 -6.60 -14.42
C THR A 102 12.86 -7.19 -13.45
N ALA A 103 13.15 -6.51 -12.32
CA ALA A 103 13.98 -7.07 -11.26
C ALA A 103 13.39 -8.35 -10.65
N LEU A 104 12.09 -8.35 -10.30
CA LEU A 104 11.44 -9.56 -9.78
C LEU A 104 11.37 -10.70 -10.81
N TYR A 105 11.22 -10.36 -12.09
CA TYR A 105 11.25 -11.34 -13.17
C TYR A 105 12.64 -12.01 -13.22
N ASN A 106 13.72 -11.22 -13.25
CA ASN A 106 15.08 -11.76 -13.27
C ASN A 106 15.35 -12.67 -12.06
N ILE A 107 14.89 -12.29 -10.87
CA ILE A 107 15.00 -13.14 -9.67
C ILE A 107 14.20 -14.44 -9.84
N ALA A 108 12.99 -14.37 -10.38
CA ALA A 108 12.12 -15.54 -10.56
C ALA A 108 12.68 -16.55 -11.57
N GLU A 109 13.32 -16.09 -12.64
CA GLU A 109 13.91 -16.96 -13.66
C GLU A 109 15.19 -17.66 -13.18
N ASP A 110 15.89 -17.07 -12.20
CA ASP A 110 17.17 -17.57 -11.70
C ASP A 110 17.02 -18.49 -10.46
N LEU A 111 15.78 -18.75 -10.04
CA LEU A 111 15.46 -19.60 -8.89
C LEU A 111 14.83 -20.93 -9.33
N ASP A 112 15.42 -22.04 -8.91
CA ASP A 112 14.91 -23.38 -9.19
C ASP A 112 13.82 -23.84 -8.20
N SER A 113 13.12 -24.92 -8.53
CA SER A 113 12.02 -25.45 -7.70
C SER A 113 12.43 -25.83 -6.27
N THR A 114 13.68 -26.23 -6.04
CA THR A 114 14.21 -26.54 -4.71
C THR A 114 14.39 -25.27 -3.89
N GLU A 115 14.86 -24.20 -4.51
CA GLU A 115 14.98 -22.88 -3.90
C GLU A 115 13.62 -22.26 -3.60
N ILE A 116 12.61 -22.45 -4.48
CA ILE A 116 11.22 -22.05 -4.19
C ILE A 116 10.72 -22.71 -2.90
N GLU A 117 10.96 -24.01 -2.71
CA GLU A 117 10.55 -24.70 -1.49
C GLU A 117 11.27 -24.15 -0.24
N LYS A 118 12.56 -23.82 -0.35
CA LYS A 118 13.28 -23.15 0.75
C LYS A 118 12.69 -21.77 1.06
N LEU A 119 12.37 -20.97 0.04
CA LEU A 119 11.70 -19.67 0.22
C LEU A 119 10.33 -19.79 0.87
N LYS A 120 9.55 -20.82 0.52
CA LYS A 120 8.29 -21.12 1.20
C LYS A 120 8.50 -21.39 2.69
N GLN A 121 9.51 -22.18 3.05
CA GLN A 121 9.82 -22.44 4.46
C GLN A 121 10.22 -21.16 5.19
N GLU A 122 11.05 -20.31 4.57
CA GLU A 122 11.39 -19.02 5.17
C GLU A 122 10.19 -18.08 5.32
N ALA A 123 9.27 -18.07 4.36
CA ALA A 123 8.00 -17.34 4.49
C ALA A 123 7.13 -17.85 5.63
N ILE A 124 7.10 -19.17 5.86
CA ILE A 124 6.38 -19.76 7.00
C ILE A 124 7.04 -19.35 8.32
N ASN A 125 8.38 -19.43 8.40
CA ASN A 125 9.14 -19.07 9.58
C ASN A 125 8.95 -17.61 9.98
N MET A 126 8.94 -16.71 9.00
CA MET A 126 8.80 -15.26 9.24
C MET A 126 7.34 -14.85 9.44
N VAL A 127 6.39 -15.48 8.74
CA VAL A 127 4.97 -15.10 8.72
C VAL A 127 4.08 -16.36 8.82
N PRO A 128 3.90 -16.96 10.01
CA PRO A 128 3.20 -18.25 10.15
C PRO A 128 1.78 -18.29 9.56
N ASN A 129 1.06 -17.17 9.56
CA ASN A 129 -0.29 -17.07 9.00
C ASN A 129 -0.35 -17.15 7.46
N ILE A 130 0.81 -17.23 6.78
CA ILE A 130 0.89 -17.36 5.32
C ILE A 130 0.65 -18.79 4.83
N ILE A 131 0.80 -19.80 5.72
CA ILE A 131 0.72 -21.23 5.39
C ILE A 131 -0.47 -21.59 4.47
N PRO A 132 -1.72 -21.16 4.73
CA PRO A 132 -2.85 -21.55 3.89
C PRO A 132 -2.74 -21.05 2.45
N ALA A 133 -2.10 -19.90 2.23
CA ALA A 133 -1.91 -19.32 0.91
C ALA A 133 -0.82 -20.07 0.12
N LEU A 134 0.25 -20.50 0.79
CA LEU A 134 1.39 -21.16 0.14
C LEU A 134 1.06 -22.56 -0.41
N ARG A 135 -0.03 -23.20 0.05
CA ARG A 135 -0.44 -24.54 -0.42
C ARG A 135 -0.68 -24.64 -1.93
N LYS A 136 -1.00 -23.52 -2.59
CA LYS A 136 -1.31 -23.48 -4.03
C LYS A 136 -0.15 -22.98 -4.88
N VAL A 137 1.01 -22.72 -4.29
CA VAL A 137 2.17 -22.15 -5.00
C VAL A 137 2.86 -23.24 -5.78
N THR A 138 2.89 -23.10 -7.10
CA THR A 138 3.57 -24.02 -8.02
C THR A 138 4.74 -23.37 -8.77
N SER A 139 4.78 -22.04 -8.82
CA SER A 139 5.80 -21.26 -9.50
C SER A 139 6.31 -20.10 -8.65
N MET A 140 7.44 -19.51 -9.03
CA MET A 140 7.90 -18.26 -8.41
C MET A 140 6.92 -17.11 -8.61
N TYR A 141 6.20 -17.07 -9.74
CA TYR A 141 5.17 -16.05 -9.97
C TYR A 141 4.01 -16.17 -8.98
N ASP A 142 3.57 -17.39 -8.65
CA ASP A 142 2.57 -17.63 -7.60
C ASP A 142 3.07 -17.18 -6.23
N PHE A 143 4.33 -17.50 -5.92
CA PHE A 143 4.94 -17.14 -4.65
C PHE A 143 5.01 -15.62 -4.49
N LEU A 144 5.55 -14.92 -5.50
CA LEU A 144 5.63 -13.46 -5.53
C LEU A 144 4.24 -12.81 -5.49
N ASP A 145 3.24 -13.35 -6.19
CA ASP A 145 1.86 -12.85 -6.13
C ASP A 145 1.28 -12.92 -4.71
N ILE A 146 1.59 -13.99 -3.95
CA ILE A 146 1.19 -14.09 -2.55
C ILE A 146 1.92 -13.06 -1.69
N LEU A 147 3.24 -12.91 -1.87
CA LEU A 147 4.01 -11.93 -1.10
C LEU A 147 3.46 -10.52 -1.33
N GLU A 148 3.13 -10.16 -2.57
CA GLU A 148 2.53 -8.86 -2.90
C GLU A 148 1.15 -8.67 -2.29
N LYS A 149 0.27 -9.67 -2.39
CA LYS A 149 -1.07 -9.62 -1.77
C LYS A 149 -1.03 -9.50 -0.25
N ARG A 150 0.06 -9.97 0.37
CA ARG A 150 0.30 -9.87 1.81
C ARG A 150 1.12 -8.63 2.18
N LEU A 151 1.45 -7.77 1.21
CA LEU A 151 2.29 -6.58 1.40
C LEU A 151 3.68 -6.90 1.99
N LEU A 152 4.18 -8.10 1.72
CA LEU A 152 5.52 -8.54 2.12
C LEU A 152 6.58 -8.11 1.10
N ILE A 153 6.16 -7.86 -0.14
CA ILE A 153 7.01 -7.31 -1.19
C ILE A 153 6.28 -6.22 -1.99
N SER A 154 6.97 -5.13 -2.32
CA SER A 154 6.49 -4.05 -3.20
C SER A 154 7.66 -3.18 -3.69
N HIS A 155 7.38 -2.24 -4.60
CA HIS A 155 8.33 -1.24 -5.13
C HIS A 155 8.91 -0.29 -4.08
N HIS A 156 8.39 -0.31 -2.86
CA HIS A 156 8.91 0.45 -1.72
C HIS A 156 9.40 -0.45 -0.58
N SER A 157 9.30 -1.77 -0.73
CA SER A 157 9.30 -2.65 0.42
C SER A 157 9.73 -4.06 0.02
N SER A 158 11.03 -4.33 -0.03
CA SER A 158 11.60 -5.63 -0.42
C SER A 158 12.33 -6.37 0.70
N ASP A 159 12.45 -5.78 1.90
CA ASP A 159 13.31 -6.29 2.99
C ASP A 159 13.01 -7.72 3.43
N ILE A 160 11.73 -8.08 3.58
CA ILE A 160 11.36 -9.44 3.98
C ILE A 160 11.82 -10.45 2.92
N PHE A 161 11.64 -10.12 1.65
CA PHE A 161 12.09 -10.99 0.55
C PHE A 161 13.61 -11.00 0.42
N LEU A 162 14.30 -9.88 0.67
CA LEU A 162 15.77 -9.81 0.75
C LEU A 162 16.32 -10.73 1.85
N VAL A 163 15.72 -10.72 3.04
CA VAL A 163 16.11 -11.62 4.13
C VAL A 163 15.84 -13.08 3.76
N MET A 164 14.73 -13.37 3.06
CA MET A 164 14.48 -14.74 2.56
C MET A 164 15.56 -15.19 1.59
N LEU A 165 15.92 -14.34 0.61
CA LEU A 165 16.99 -14.62 -0.35
C LEU A 165 18.34 -14.84 0.35
N GLU A 166 18.67 -14.01 1.34
CA GLU A 166 19.89 -14.17 2.13
C GLU A 166 19.92 -15.53 2.85
N ARG A 167 18.82 -15.94 3.47
CA ARG A 167 18.73 -17.22 4.21
C ARG A 167 18.79 -18.46 3.34
N ILE A 168 18.46 -18.36 2.05
CA ILE A 168 18.64 -19.45 1.10
C ILE A 168 19.99 -19.40 0.37
N ASN A 169 20.90 -18.52 0.80
CA ASN A 169 22.21 -18.24 0.19
C ASN A 169 22.13 -17.67 -1.23
N ARG A 170 21.09 -16.87 -1.53
CA ARG A 170 20.88 -16.17 -2.80
C ARG A 170 20.94 -14.65 -2.69
N SER A 171 21.86 -14.15 -1.86
CA SER A 171 22.07 -12.70 -1.67
C SER A 171 22.51 -11.98 -2.95
N ASP A 172 23.08 -12.71 -3.91
CA ASP A 172 23.39 -12.24 -5.27
C ASP A 172 22.14 -11.70 -5.98
N LEU A 173 21.00 -12.38 -5.82
CA LEU A 173 19.73 -11.96 -6.41
C LEU A 173 19.11 -10.75 -5.72
N GLY A 174 19.44 -10.54 -4.44
CA GLY A 174 18.96 -9.39 -3.68
C GLY A 174 19.43 -8.05 -4.27
N ILE A 175 20.54 -8.04 -5.01
CA ILE A 175 21.09 -6.83 -5.65
C ILE A 175 20.07 -6.20 -6.61
N PHE A 176 19.31 -7.01 -7.35
CA PHE A 176 18.31 -6.52 -8.31
C PHE A 176 17.19 -5.70 -7.66
N ILE A 177 16.90 -5.93 -6.38
CA ILE A 177 15.81 -5.26 -5.64
C ILE A 177 16.25 -4.40 -4.47
N LYS A 178 17.57 -4.27 -4.28
CA LYS A 178 18.16 -3.48 -3.20
C LYS A 178 17.91 -1.99 -3.38
N ASP A 179 17.91 -1.50 -4.62
CA ASP A 179 17.63 -0.08 -4.88
C ASP A 179 16.13 0.27 -4.74
N PHE A 180 15.27 -0.74 -4.68
CA PHE A 180 13.83 -0.59 -4.40
C PHE A 180 13.49 -0.76 -2.92
N SER A 181 14.48 -0.98 -2.03
CA SER A 181 14.26 -0.95 -0.59
C SER A 181 14.15 0.50 -0.11
N GLY A 182 12.99 1.08 -0.38
CA GLY A 182 12.56 2.38 0.15
C GLY A 182 12.21 2.28 1.63
N GLY A 183 13.23 2.17 2.49
CA GLY A 183 13.19 2.47 3.92
C GLY A 183 11.89 2.13 4.66
N PHE A 184 11.67 0.85 4.97
CA PHE A 184 10.67 0.50 5.96
C PHE A 184 11.00 1.16 7.30
N TYR A 185 10.00 1.81 7.90
CA TYR A 185 10.04 2.05 9.34
C TYR A 185 9.80 0.72 10.05
N HIS A 186 10.88 0.01 10.38
CA HIS A 186 10.79 -1.24 11.11
C HIS A 186 10.24 -1.03 12.52
N MET A 187 9.08 -1.62 12.80
CA MET A 187 8.44 -1.63 14.13
C MET A 187 9.13 -2.64 15.05
N THR A 188 10.45 -2.52 15.22
CA THR A 188 11.32 -3.44 15.99
C THR A 188 11.41 -3.10 17.48
N ARG A 189 10.71 -2.04 17.91
CA ARG A 189 10.65 -1.64 19.31
C ARG A 189 9.81 -2.65 20.12
N PRO A 190 10.08 -2.83 21.43
CA PRO A 190 9.34 -3.79 22.26
C PRO A 190 7.82 -3.61 22.23
N TYR A 191 7.35 -2.38 22.02
CA TYR A 191 5.94 -2.06 21.79
C TYR A 191 5.76 -1.39 20.44
N SER A 192 4.71 -1.78 19.71
CA SER A 192 4.37 -1.18 18.41
C SER A 192 4.23 0.34 18.55
N GLY A 193 3.60 0.83 19.62
CA GLY A 193 3.47 2.26 19.84
C GLY A 193 2.52 2.63 20.96
N MET A 194 2.31 3.92 21.15
CA MET A 194 1.21 4.46 21.95
C MET A 194 0.08 4.92 21.05
N CYS A 195 -1.16 4.65 21.47
CA CYS A 195 -2.35 5.14 20.80
C CYS A 195 -3.23 5.89 21.81
N VAL A 196 -3.53 7.15 21.56
CA VAL A 196 -4.48 7.93 22.35
C VAL A 196 -5.76 8.11 21.55
N ILE A 197 -6.89 7.71 22.11
CA ILE A 197 -8.22 7.86 21.51
C ILE A 197 -8.98 8.89 22.36
N ILE A 198 -9.38 10.00 21.74
CA ILE A 198 -10.22 11.03 22.35
C ILE A 198 -11.59 10.94 21.67
N ASN A 199 -12.61 10.61 22.44
CA ASN A 199 -13.98 10.45 21.95
C ASN A 199 -14.93 11.43 22.63
N ASN A 200 -15.21 12.54 21.94
CA ASN A 200 -16.17 13.53 22.38
C ASN A 200 -17.53 13.23 21.76
N LYS A 201 -18.40 12.66 22.58
CA LYS A 201 -19.78 12.29 22.27
C LYS A 201 -20.75 13.35 22.77
N THR A 202 -20.58 13.77 24.03
CA THR A 202 -21.51 14.65 24.73
C THR A 202 -20.94 16.06 24.77
N PHE A 203 -21.78 17.03 24.43
CA PHE A 203 -21.40 18.44 24.39
C PHE A 203 -22.32 19.26 25.28
N SER A 204 -21.77 20.34 25.85
CA SER A 204 -22.52 21.24 26.72
C SER A 204 -23.65 21.93 25.95
N LYS A 205 -24.72 22.34 26.64
CA LYS A 205 -25.86 23.00 25.97
C LYS A 205 -25.45 24.33 25.33
N GLU A 206 -24.51 25.02 25.97
CA GLU A 206 -23.98 26.31 25.54
C GLU A 206 -23.20 26.21 24.22
N SER A 207 -22.59 25.06 23.96
CA SER A 207 -21.83 24.80 22.73
C SER A 207 -22.68 24.79 21.46
N LYS A 208 -24.00 24.57 21.58
CA LYS A 208 -24.96 24.33 20.48
C LYS A 208 -24.59 23.12 19.59
N LEU A 209 -23.65 22.28 20.01
CA LEU A 209 -23.26 21.06 19.29
C LEU A 209 -24.15 19.89 19.70
N LEU A 210 -24.60 19.12 18.72
CA LEU A 210 -25.46 17.95 18.98
C LEU A 210 -24.63 16.75 19.47
N PRO A 211 -25.18 15.89 20.34
CA PRO A 211 -24.50 14.65 20.73
C PRO A 211 -24.18 13.74 19.54
N ARG A 212 -22.99 13.15 19.50
CA ARG A 212 -22.53 12.27 18.42
C ARG A 212 -22.88 10.81 18.70
N ARG A 213 -24.15 10.45 18.56
CA ARG A 213 -24.61 9.06 18.78
C ARG A 213 -23.91 8.08 17.83
N GLY A 214 -23.38 6.98 18.36
CA GLY A 214 -22.74 5.91 17.59
C GLY A 214 -21.22 6.00 17.54
N THR A 215 -20.62 7.11 17.99
CA THR A 215 -19.16 7.30 18.08
C THR A 215 -18.49 6.27 19.01
N GLU A 216 -19.25 5.66 19.92
CA GLU A 216 -18.78 4.61 20.83
C GLU A 216 -18.42 3.32 20.09
N PHE A 217 -19.12 3.01 19.00
CA PHE A 217 -18.77 1.86 18.16
C PHE A 217 -17.45 2.09 17.42
N ASP A 218 -17.17 3.34 17.01
CA ASP A 218 -15.90 3.70 16.38
C ASP A 218 -14.75 3.69 17.40
N GLU A 219 -14.99 4.20 18.62
CA GLU A 219 -14.04 4.10 19.74
C GLU A 219 -13.68 2.63 20.02
N GLU A 220 -14.69 1.75 20.13
CA GLU A 220 -14.49 0.33 20.40
C GLU A 220 -13.67 -0.34 19.27
N ARG A 221 -14.02 -0.09 18.01
CA ARG A 221 -13.30 -0.63 16.85
C ARG A 221 -11.85 -0.15 16.80
N LEU A 222 -11.61 1.13 17.06
CA LEU A 222 -10.26 1.69 17.10
C LEU A 222 -9.45 1.06 18.23
N SER A 223 -10.02 0.96 19.43
CA SER A 223 -9.38 0.33 20.58
C SER A 223 -9.01 -1.13 20.30
N GLN A 224 -9.95 -1.92 19.78
CA GLN A 224 -9.72 -3.31 19.40
C GLN A 224 -8.64 -3.43 18.31
N THR A 225 -8.66 -2.54 17.31
CA THR A 225 -7.69 -2.55 16.20
C THR A 225 -6.28 -2.24 16.71
N PHE A 226 -6.09 -1.16 17.45
CA PHE A 226 -4.77 -0.78 17.96
C PHE A 226 -4.25 -1.75 19.02
N THR A 227 -5.13 -2.37 19.81
CA THR A 227 -4.78 -3.48 20.70
C THR A 227 -4.27 -4.70 19.92
N LYS A 228 -4.96 -5.11 18.85
CA LYS A 228 -4.50 -6.19 17.96
C LYS A 228 -3.15 -5.88 17.30
N LEU A 229 -2.91 -4.61 17.01
CA LEU A 229 -1.62 -4.11 16.50
C LEU A 229 -0.56 -3.93 17.60
N LYS A 230 -0.82 -4.36 18.84
CA LYS A 230 0.09 -4.29 20.01
C LYS A 230 0.48 -2.86 20.41
N PHE A 231 -0.40 -1.88 20.17
CA PHE A 231 -0.24 -0.54 20.74
C PHE A 231 -0.73 -0.52 22.19
N LYS A 232 -0.09 0.32 23.00
CA LYS A 232 -0.63 0.70 24.31
C LYS A 232 -1.68 1.79 24.11
N THR A 233 -2.94 1.43 24.26
CA THR A 233 -4.08 2.32 23.97
C THR A 233 -4.61 2.99 25.24
N CYS A 234 -4.77 4.32 25.22
CA CYS A 234 -5.41 5.12 26.25
C CYS A 234 -6.65 5.80 25.67
N ILE A 235 -7.77 5.78 26.39
CA ILE A 235 -9.06 6.31 25.92
C ILE A 235 -9.49 7.42 26.87
N TYR A 236 -9.87 8.56 26.30
CA TYR A 236 -10.44 9.70 27.01
C TYR A 236 -11.75 10.12 26.35
N ARG A 237 -12.70 10.60 27.15
CA ARG A 237 -14.06 10.90 26.69
C ARG A 237 -14.49 12.30 27.11
N ASP A 238 -15.25 12.95 26.23
CA ASP A 238 -15.93 14.23 26.48
C ASP A 238 -15.01 15.35 27.03
N LEU A 239 -13.78 15.43 26.52
CA LEU A 239 -12.77 16.42 26.92
C LEU A 239 -13.08 17.82 26.38
N SER A 240 -12.85 18.84 27.21
CA SER A 240 -12.76 20.26 26.81
C SER A 240 -11.58 20.51 25.86
N ALA A 241 -11.52 21.70 25.25
CA ALA A 241 -10.43 22.03 24.34
C ALA A 241 -9.08 22.07 25.08
N GLU A 242 -9.11 22.59 26.31
CA GLU A 242 -7.99 22.70 27.23
C GLU A 242 -7.51 21.30 27.65
N GLU A 243 -8.43 20.40 28.01
CA GLU A 243 -8.08 19.01 28.37
C GLU A 243 -7.55 18.21 27.16
N ILE A 244 -8.02 18.46 25.93
CA ILE A 244 -7.44 17.85 24.72
C ILE A 244 -5.97 18.24 24.58
N VAL A 245 -5.66 19.53 24.75
CA VAL A 245 -4.28 20.04 24.71
C VAL A 245 -3.46 19.42 25.84
N GLU A 246 -4.00 19.36 27.05
CA GLU A 246 -3.35 18.74 28.21
C GLU A 246 -3.01 17.27 27.94
N LYS A 247 -3.95 16.45 27.44
CA LYS A 247 -3.68 15.02 27.16
C LYS A 247 -2.68 14.78 26.04
N ILE A 248 -2.62 15.66 25.05
CA ILE A 248 -1.59 15.57 23.99
C ILE A 248 -0.24 16.06 24.51
N THR A 249 -0.23 17.02 25.44
CA THR A 249 0.99 17.47 26.13
C THR A 249 1.54 16.37 27.03
N GLU A 250 0.71 15.73 27.85
CA GLU A 250 1.08 14.55 28.65
C GLU A 250 1.65 13.43 27.77
N LEU A 251 1.05 13.19 26.60
CA LEU A 251 1.57 12.21 25.63
C LEU A 251 2.95 12.59 25.10
N ALA A 252 3.21 13.88 24.86
CA ALA A 252 4.50 14.38 24.41
C ALA A 252 5.60 14.26 25.49
N GLU A 253 5.22 14.28 26.77
CA GLU A 253 6.14 14.12 27.90
C GLU A 253 6.54 12.66 28.17
N VAL A 254 5.80 11.68 27.63
CA VAL A 254 6.16 10.26 27.76
C VAL A 254 7.50 9.97 27.06
N ASP A 255 8.34 9.14 27.69
CA ASP A 255 9.51 8.58 27.02
C ASP A 255 9.09 7.52 25.98
N HIS A 256 9.12 7.91 24.70
CA HIS A 256 8.77 7.04 23.59
C HIS A 256 9.87 6.06 23.20
N SER A 257 11.04 6.04 23.86
CA SER A 257 12.21 5.26 23.43
C SER A 257 11.91 3.77 23.17
N LYS A 258 10.99 3.18 23.94
CA LYS A 258 10.53 1.78 23.81
C LYS A 258 9.34 1.57 22.87
N TYR A 259 8.82 2.63 22.26
CA TYR A 259 7.63 2.63 21.41
C TYR A 259 8.01 2.90 19.95
N GLY A 260 7.43 2.13 19.03
CA GLY A 260 7.66 2.24 17.59
C GLY A 260 6.95 3.43 16.96
N ALA A 261 5.70 3.72 17.31
CA ALA A 261 4.94 4.81 16.71
C ALA A 261 4.09 5.54 17.74
N CYS A 262 3.62 6.73 17.37
CA CYS A 262 2.64 7.49 18.13
C CYS A 262 1.39 7.68 17.28
N VAL A 263 0.24 7.33 17.83
CA VAL A 263 -1.06 7.48 17.17
C VAL A 263 -1.98 8.29 18.06
N VAL A 264 -2.70 9.23 17.45
CA VAL A 264 -3.77 9.96 18.11
C VAL A 264 -5.01 9.87 17.23
N CYS A 265 -6.13 9.44 17.80
CA CYS A 265 -7.43 9.37 17.16
C CYS A 265 -8.36 10.35 17.86
N ILE A 266 -8.90 11.33 17.14
CA ILE A 266 -9.84 12.32 17.70
C ILE A 266 -11.18 12.16 16.99
N LEU A 267 -12.19 11.74 17.75
CA LEU A 267 -13.58 11.66 17.35
C LEU A 267 -14.33 12.81 18.01
N SER A 268 -14.52 13.93 17.28
CA SER A 268 -15.31 15.07 17.79
C SER A 268 -16.11 15.77 16.67
N HIS A 269 -16.80 16.87 16.98
CA HIS A 269 -17.14 17.86 15.94
C HIS A 269 -15.87 18.61 15.52
N GLY A 270 -15.89 19.22 14.34
CA GLY A 270 -14.75 20.02 13.89
C GLY A 270 -14.93 20.56 12.48
N TYR A 271 -13.87 21.13 11.95
CA TYR A 271 -13.75 21.58 10.58
C TYR A 271 -12.33 21.31 10.08
N GLU A 272 -12.01 21.75 8.87
CA GLU A 272 -10.77 21.37 8.18
C GLU A 272 -9.49 21.55 9.00
N THR A 273 -9.43 22.55 9.88
CA THR A 273 -8.21 22.90 10.62
C THR A 273 -8.34 22.80 12.14
N ALA A 274 -9.50 22.39 12.68
CA ALA A 274 -9.72 22.33 14.12
C ALA A 274 -10.76 21.28 14.55
N VAL A 275 -10.68 20.87 15.81
CA VAL A 275 -11.65 19.98 16.48
C VAL A 275 -12.24 20.69 17.70
N PHE A 276 -13.50 20.40 18.03
CA PHE A 276 -14.19 20.99 19.18
C PHE A 276 -13.99 20.15 20.45
N GLY A 277 -13.80 20.82 21.58
CA GLY A 277 -13.97 20.24 22.91
C GLY A 277 -15.45 20.13 23.29
N SER A 278 -15.75 19.43 24.38
CA SER A 278 -17.10 19.19 24.88
C SER A 278 -17.87 20.48 25.22
N TYR A 279 -17.18 21.57 25.56
CA TYR A 279 -17.80 22.89 25.80
C TYR A 279 -17.92 23.79 24.56
N GLY A 280 -17.55 23.30 23.37
CA GLY A 280 -17.71 24.04 22.11
C GLY A 280 -16.57 25.00 21.76
N HIS A 281 -15.53 25.11 22.58
CA HIS A 281 -14.27 25.73 22.17
C HIS A 281 -13.51 24.81 21.22
N SER A 282 -12.80 25.37 20.24
CA SER A 282 -12.04 24.60 19.25
C SER A 282 -10.54 24.67 19.48
N VAL A 283 -9.85 23.56 19.20
CA VAL A 283 -8.38 23.48 19.17
C VAL A 283 -7.89 23.19 17.77
N GLY A 284 -6.87 23.93 17.32
CA GLY A 284 -6.29 23.79 16.00
C GLY A 284 -5.50 22.48 15.86
N ILE A 285 -5.72 21.76 14.77
CA ILE A 285 -5.04 20.50 14.46
C ILE A 285 -3.53 20.71 14.36
N ASN A 286 -3.10 21.82 13.75
CA ASN A 286 -1.68 22.19 13.64
C ASN A 286 -1.04 22.44 15.01
N HIS A 287 -1.80 22.97 15.98
CA HIS A 287 -1.30 23.13 17.34
C HIS A 287 -1.06 21.76 17.97
N LEU A 288 -2.04 20.85 17.88
CA LEU A 288 -1.92 19.49 18.42
C LEU A 288 -0.76 18.69 17.79
N THR A 289 -0.60 18.76 16.46
CA THR A 289 0.52 18.07 15.78
C THR A 289 1.87 18.69 16.14
N SER A 290 1.94 20.00 16.39
CA SER A 290 3.17 20.68 16.80
C SER A 290 3.68 20.21 18.17
N LEU A 291 2.78 19.90 19.11
CA LEU A 291 3.15 19.36 20.44
C LEU A 291 3.91 18.04 20.34
N LEU A 292 3.57 17.22 19.35
CA LEU A 292 4.26 15.94 19.09
C LEU A 292 5.50 16.10 18.20
N SER A 293 5.85 17.31 17.75
CA SER A 293 7.01 17.56 16.88
C SER A 293 8.32 17.11 17.52
N PRO A 294 9.36 16.75 16.74
CA PRO A 294 10.68 16.39 17.31
C PRO A 294 11.30 17.49 18.20
N ARG A 295 10.89 18.76 18.02
CA ARG A 295 11.31 19.88 18.85
C ARG A 295 10.70 19.84 20.26
N ASN A 296 9.46 19.39 20.36
CA ASN A 296 8.70 19.37 21.61
C ASN A 296 8.68 17.99 22.28
N CYS A 297 8.93 16.92 21.50
CA CYS A 297 9.07 15.56 21.98
C CYS A 297 10.25 14.87 21.27
N GLN A 298 11.43 14.97 21.88
CA GLN A 298 12.67 14.45 21.28
C GLN A 298 12.63 12.92 21.11
N SER A 299 11.98 12.20 22.02
CA SER A 299 11.86 10.74 21.99
C SER A 299 10.99 10.22 20.81
N LEU A 300 10.25 11.10 20.12
CA LEU A 300 9.51 10.80 18.89
C LEU A 300 10.28 11.13 17.59
N THR A 301 11.53 11.59 17.68
CA THR A 301 12.36 11.87 16.49
C THR A 301 12.52 10.63 15.61
N GLY A 302 12.24 10.78 14.31
CA GLY A 302 12.34 9.68 13.33
C GLY A 302 11.24 8.62 13.43
N LYS A 303 10.24 8.80 14.31
CA LYS A 303 9.13 7.86 14.49
C LYS A 303 7.86 8.36 13.80
N PRO A 304 7.04 7.47 13.22
CA PRO A 304 5.75 7.82 12.66
C PRO A 304 4.81 8.40 13.72
N LYS A 305 4.16 9.51 13.37
CA LYS A 305 3.12 10.17 14.18
C LYS A 305 1.87 10.30 13.33
N LEU A 306 0.88 9.48 13.64
CA LEU A 306 -0.36 9.40 12.86
C LEU A 306 -1.48 10.07 13.63
N LEU A 307 -2.18 11.00 12.99
CA LEU A 307 -3.32 11.69 13.56
C LEU A 307 -4.56 11.36 12.71
N PHE A 308 -5.50 10.61 13.29
CA PHE A 308 -6.78 10.28 12.67
C PHE A 308 -7.85 11.19 13.25
N ILE A 309 -8.51 11.98 12.41
CA ILE A 309 -9.53 12.92 12.84
C ILE A 309 -10.83 12.55 12.16
N GLN A 310 -11.79 12.10 12.96
CA GLN A 310 -13.15 11.90 12.50
C GLN A 310 -14.03 13.01 13.03
N ALA A 311 -14.02 14.12 12.28
CA ALA A 311 -14.78 15.30 12.59
C ALA A 311 -15.77 15.65 11.47
N CYS A 312 -17.03 15.81 11.84
CA CYS A 312 -18.06 16.23 10.89
C CYS A 312 -17.80 17.69 10.52
N ARG A 313 -17.46 17.95 9.25
CA ARG A 313 -17.53 19.29 8.65
C ARG A 313 -19.00 19.71 8.66
N GLY A 314 -19.44 20.45 9.67
CA GLY A 314 -20.84 20.84 9.79
C GLY A 314 -21.35 21.45 8.49
N ILE A 315 -22.40 20.85 7.89
CA ILE A 315 -23.12 21.47 6.78
C ILE A 315 -24.45 21.98 7.29
N ARG A 316 -24.67 23.27 7.01
CA ARG A 316 -25.95 23.98 6.94
C ARG A 316 -27.05 23.07 6.37
N ASP A 317 -28.01 22.66 7.18
CA ASP A 317 -29.41 22.45 6.80
C ASP A 317 -30.20 21.86 7.98
N GLN A 318 -30.71 22.75 8.85
CA GLN A 318 -31.87 22.47 9.71
C GLN A 318 -32.97 23.52 9.53
N THR A 319 -33.01 24.18 8.38
CA THR A 319 -34.08 25.11 7.99
C THR A 319 -34.71 24.71 6.67
N ILE A 320 -35.28 23.50 6.59
CA ILE A 320 -36.47 23.26 5.76
C ILE A 320 -37.50 22.53 6.63
N GLN A 321 -38.37 23.35 7.23
CA GLN A 321 -39.77 23.15 7.59
C GLN A 321 -40.30 21.72 7.31
N ASN A 322 -40.72 20.93 8.32
CA ASN A 322 -41.89 21.20 9.16
C ASN A 322 -42.98 21.99 8.40
N ASN A 323 -43.57 21.37 7.37
CA ASN A 323 -44.94 21.61 6.93
C ASN A 323 -45.37 20.49 5.97
N ASN A 324 -46.00 19.45 6.52
CA ASN A 324 -47.11 18.69 5.91
C ASN A 324 -47.49 17.51 6.81
N LYS A 325 -48.13 17.83 7.94
CA LYS A 325 -49.08 16.93 8.60
C LYS A 325 -50.32 17.76 8.93
N GLY A 326 -51.39 17.53 8.17
CA GLY A 326 -52.72 18.06 8.47
C GLY A 326 -53.49 18.45 7.22
N GLN A 327 -54.19 17.49 6.61
CA GLN A 327 -55.62 17.62 6.36
C GLN A 327 -56.21 16.26 5.96
N ILE A 328 -57.39 16.02 6.53
CA ILE A 328 -58.29 14.87 6.36
C ILE A 328 -58.94 14.96 4.98
#